data_AF-A0A1M4EDN7-F1
#
_entry.id   AF-A0A1M4EDN7-F1
#
_cell.length_a   1.000
_cell.length_b   1.000
_cell.length_c   1.000
_cell.angle_alpha   90.00
_cell.angle_beta   90.00
_cell.angle_gamma   90.00
#
_symmetry.space_group_name_H-M   'P 1'
#
loop_
_entity.id
_entity.type
_entity.pdbx_description
1 polymer ?
#
loop_
_entity_poly.entity_id
_entity_poly.type
_entity_poly.pdbx_seq_one_letter_code
_entity_poly.pdbx_strand_id
1 'polypeptide(L)'
;MTDELETLLRAELGRAAERAPKAPPRLPSEVVARSNRRRTARTALVAGVCVVAVAVPAGLAATRGTDRGDVATSTIAPDLPPKDYTADAYRIGEAVLLDNPSQNRPISLWYARTDAGTALCVRTQDRSGGSTASCGEPLGGEAASEQGSTERFPGPATGLLLYYGTAGPEVARVTAVTSTGKLPATIHHPTGTPRGIWTVTVPSAQKVTAFEVTDAAGKPITRLERQPLAAPEASAEPVGRTLQMPGKLVAGLYETPDQTLIWKLDGRAVGRTHTLSAGGAAPGRGGPLVDMAGKPMDVELGEHGEHWFGITSDRTARVRLVFRDGTTVEATTRADPWRIGGFRLFAGTQRHSADLYRDGFRIVGYGEDGAEVWREDHPGS
;
A
#
# COMPACT_ATOMS: atom_id res chain seq x y z
N MET A 1 -10.91 6.62 41.59
CA MET A 1 -10.52 6.67 40.16
C MET A 1 -11.60 7.24 39.24
N THR A 2 -12.83 7.50 39.70
CA THR A 2 -13.92 8.07 38.89
C THR A 2 -13.86 9.61 38.76
N ASP A 3 -13.43 10.30 39.83
CA ASP A 3 -13.49 11.76 39.89
C ASP A 3 -12.40 12.45 39.06
N GLU A 4 -11.20 11.84 38.95
CA GLU A 4 -10.13 12.33 38.08
C GLU A 4 -10.50 12.21 36.60
N LEU A 5 -11.18 11.12 36.23
CA LEU A 5 -11.65 10.87 34.87
C LEU A 5 -12.76 11.86 34.46
N GLU A 6 -13.71 12.12 35.36
CA GLU A 6 -14.78 13.09 35.14
C GLU A 6 -14.22 14.52 35.03
N THR A 7 -13.19 14.83 35.81
CA THR A 7 -12.50 16.13 35.79
C THR A 7 -11.72 16.32 34.48
N LEU A 8 -11.03 15.27 34.00
CA LEU A 8 -10.32 15.28 32.71
C LEU A 8 -11.28 15.44 31.53
N LEU A 9 -12.42 14.72 31.55
CA LEU A 9 -13.44 14.81 30.51
C LEU A 9 -14.12 16.18 30.47
N ARG A 10 -14.45 16.78 31.63
CA ARG A 10 -14.99 18.15 31.67
C ARG A 10 -13.99 19.19 31.19
N ALA A 11 -12.70 19.04 31.54
CA ALA A 11 -11.67 19.94 31.09
C ALA A 11 -11.49 19.88 29.56
N GLU A 12 -11.50 18.67 28.98
CA GLU A 12 -11.21 18.50 27.56
C GLU A 12 -12.41 18.80 26.66
N LEU A 13 -13.63 18.51 27.12
CA LEU A 13 -14.86 18.95 26.46
C LEU A 13 -15.06 20.47 26.59
N GLY A 14 -14.67 21.07 27.72
CA GLY A 14 -14.67 22.52 27.91
C GLY A 14 -13.73 23.23 26.93
N ARG A 15 -12.49 22.73 26.80
CA ARG A 15 -11.50 23.27 25.84
C ARG A 15 -11.93 23.07 24.39
N ALA A 16 -12.58 21.95 24.06
CA ALA A 16 -13.12 21.71 22.73
C ALA A 16 -14.28 22.66 22.38
N ALA A 17 -15.13 22.98 23.36
CA ALA A 17 -16.21 23.95 23.19
C ALA A 17 -15.70 25.40 23.03
N GLU A 18 -14.61 25.77 23.71
CA GLU A 18 -13.98 27.09 23.57
C GLU A 18 -13.25 27.29 22.23
N ARG A 19 -12.73 26.20 21.64
CA ARG A 19 -12.08 26.21 20.32
C ARG A 19 -13.04 26.00 19.14
N ALA A 20 -14.32 25.73 19.41
CA ALA A 20 -15.31 25.61 18.37
C ALA A 20 -15.46 26.97 17.65
N PRO A 21 -15.39 27.01 16.30
CA PRO A 21 -15.49 28.26 15.56
C PRO A 21 -16.82 28.96 15.88
N LYS A 22 -16.72 30.12 16.54
CA LYS A 22 -17.87 30.99 16.79
C LYS A 22 -18.41 31.46 15.44
N ALA A 23 -19.70 31.25 15.21
CA ALA A 23 -20.33 31.64 13.95
C ALA A 23 -20.11 33.15 13.69
N PRO A 24 -19.73 33.55 12.47
CA PRO A 24 -19.49 34.96 12.16
C PRO A 24 -20.76 35.79 12.37
N PRO A 25 -20.66 37.04 12.87
CA PRO A 25 -21.79 37.80 13.43
C PRO A 25 -22.81 38.35 12.40
N ARG A 26 -22.81 37.86 11.15
CA ARG A 26 -23.72 38.34 10.09
C ARG A 26 -24.22 37.25 9.15
N LEU A 27 -24.49 36.06 9.67
CA LEU A 27 -25.29 35.10 8.91
C LEU A 27 -26.76 35.53 8.97
N PRO A 28 -27.47 35.62 7.82
CA PRO A 28 -28.90 35.91 7.81
C PRO A 28 -29.64 34.92 8.71
N SER A 29 -30.56 35.42 9.53
CA SER A 29 -31.34 34.63 10.50
C SER A 29 -32.03 33.41 9.87
N GLU A 30 -32.33 33.49 8.57
CA GLU A 30 -32.89 32.42 7.74
C GLU A 30 -31.94 31.22 7.57
N VAL A 31 -30.62 31.44 7.46
CA VAL A 31 -29.62 30.36 7.32
C VAL A 31 -29.43 29.63 8.65
N VAL A 32 -29.42 30.37 9.75
CA VAL A 32 -29.35 29.81 11.11
C VAL A 32 -30.62 29.03 11.45
N ALA A 33 -31.80 29.56 11.11
CA ALA A 33 -33.08 28.88 11.32
C ALA A 33 -33.21 27.60 10.47
N ARG A 34 -32.72 27.60 9.23
CA ARG A 34 -32.76 26.42 8.34
C ARG A 34 -31.78 25.33 8.78
N SER A 35 -30.62 25.72 9.33
CA SER A 35 -29.65 24.81 9.93
C SER A 35 -30.18 24.19 11.23
N ASN A 36 -30.76 25.00 12.11
CA ASN A 36 -31.32 24.53 13.38
C ASN A 36 -32.51 23.59 13.17
N ARG A 37 -33.41 23.86 12.21
CA ARG A 37 -34.51 22.93 11.86
C ARG A 37 -34.02 21.58 11.33
N ARG A 38 -32.92 21.54 10.58
CA ARG A 38 -32.32 20.28 10.11
C ARG A 38 -31.64 19.51 11.24
N ARG A 39 -31.07 20.21 12.22
CA ARG A 39 -30.48 19.58 13.42
C ARG A 39 -31.54 19.03 14.36
N THR A 40 -32.64 19.76 14.63
CA THR A 40 -33.74 19.25 15.46
C THR A 40 -34.50 18.10 14.81
N ALA A 41 -34.70 18.10 13.49
CA ALA A 41 -35.29 16.96 12.78
C ALA A 41 -34.41 15.69 12.84
N ARG A 42 -33.07 15.83 12.88
CA ARG A 42 -32.14 14.72 13.04
C ARG A 42 -32.01 14.23 14.49
N THR A 43 -32.19 15.09 15.49
CA THR A 43 -32.14 14.69 16.91
C THR A 43 -33.47 14.12 17.41
N ALA A 44 -34.62 14.52 16.83
CA ALA A 44 -35.92 13.91 17.13
C ALA A 44 -36.03 12.43 16.68
N LEU A 45 -35.24 12.01 15.68
CA LEU A 45 -35.13 10.61 15.26
C LEU A 45 -34.26 9.74 16.19
N VAL A 46 -33.46 10.35 17.07
CA VAL A 46 -32.52 9.65 17.97
C VAL A 46 -33.03 9.60 19.42
N ALA A 47 -34.01 10.43 19.79
CA ALA A 47 -34.54 10.49 21.16
C ALA A 47 -35.76 9.56 21.42
N GLY A 48 -36.20 8.76 20.45
CA GLY A 48 -37.41 7.93 20.54
C GLY A 48 -37.22 6.53 21.14
N VAL A 49 -36.00 6.11 21.47
CA VAL A 49 -35.73 4.75 21.99
C VAL A 49 -34.89 4.87 23.26
N CYS A 50 -35.51 5.24 24.39
CA CYS A 50 -34.88 5.14 25.71
C CYS A 50 -35.86 5.38 26.87
N VAL A 51 -36.91 4.56 27.00
CA VAL A 51 -37.54 4.32 28.32
C VAL A 51 -38.09 2.89 28.34
N VAL A 52 -37.40 1.98 29.01
CA VAL A 52 -37.88 1.06 30.07
C VAL A 52 -36.70 0.14 30.37
N ALA A 53 -36.12 0.31 31.56
CA ALA A 53 -35.19 -0.62 32.16
C ALA A 53 -35.94 -1.55 33.12
N VAL A 54 -35.27 -2.67 33.45
CA VAL A 54 -35.49 -3.59 34.58
C VAL A 54 -36.36 -4.83 34.29
N ALA A 55 -35.69 -5.97 34.04
CA ALA A 55 -35.74 -7.18 34.87
C ALA A 55 -34.93 -8.33 34.22
N VAL A 56 -34.13 -9.05 35.02
CA VAL A 56 -33.44 -10.32 34.72
C VAL A 56 -34.16 -11.38 35.59
N PRO A 57 -34.38 -12.69 35.25
CA PRO A 57 -33.37 -13.68 34.77
C PRO A 57 -33.80 -14.89 33.89
N ALA A 58 -32.77 -15.56 33.33
CA ALA A 58 -32.58 -17.01 33.06
C ALA A 58 -33.48 -17.82 32.08
N GLY A 59 -32.83 -18.53 31.13
CA GLY A 59 -33.25 -19.87 30.69
C GLY A 59 -33.26 -20.19 29.18
N LEU A 60 -32.31 -21.04 28.76
CA LEU A 60 -32.40 -22.14 27.76
C LEU A 60 -32.76 -21.90 26.26
N ALA A 61 -31.83 -22.36 25.43
CA ALA A 61 -31.97 -23.21 24.22
C ALA A 61 -32.70 -22.70 22.93
N ALA A 62 -31.86 -22.54 21.89
CA ALA A 62 -32.03 -22.88 20.47
C ALA A 62 -33.39 -22.66 19.76
N THR A 63 -33.38 -21.89 18.67
CA THR A 63 -33.76 -22.35 17.31
C THR A 63 -33.62 -21.22 16.26
N ARG A 64 -33.48 -21.64 14.99
CA ARG A 64 -33.33 -20.88 13.74
C ARG A 64 -34.36 -19.76 13.53
N GLY A 65 -33.90 -18.66 12.91
CA GLY A 65 -34.63 -18.01 11.81
C GLY A 65 -35.16 -16.59 12.03
N THR A 66 -34.64 -15.66 11.21
CA THR A 66 -35.18 -14.37 10.73
C THR A 66 -35.11 -13.11 11.62
N ASP A 67 -34.54 -12.06 11.03
CA ASP A 67 -34.77 -10.62 11.16
C ASP A 67 -34.87 -9.95 12.55
N ARG A 68 -33.75 -9.41 13.02
CA ARG A 68 -33.62 -7.99 13.43
C ARG A 68 -32.18 -7.70 13.86
N GLY A 69 -31.69 -6.52 13.50
CA GLY A 69 -30.34 -6.05 13.81
C GLY A 69 -30.09 -5.98 15.32
N ASP A 70 -29.21 -6.85 15.80
CA ASP A 70 -28.54 -6.68 17.08
C ASP A 70 -27.51 -5.56 16.93
N VAL A 71 -27.79 -4.43 17.57
CA VAL A 71 -26.83 -3.36 17.77
C VAL A 71 -25.87 -3.85 18.85
N ALA A 72 -24.78 -4.49 18.43
CA ALA A 72 -23.65 -4.76 19.30
C ALA A 72 -23.23 -3.43 19.94
N THR A 73 -23.45 -3.33 21.26
CA THR A 73 -22.99 -2.19 22.04
C THR A 73 -21.47 -2.31 22.11
N SER A 74 -20.79 -1.72 21.13
CA SER A 74 -19.33 -1.61 21.13
C SER A 74 -18.94 -0.71 22.28
N THR A 75 -18.49 -1.31 23.39
CA THR A 75 -17.72 -0.61 24.39
C THR A 75 -16.47 -0.09 23.70
N ILE A 76 -16.36 1.24 23.55
CA ILE A 76 -15.13 1.88 23.10
C ILE A 76 -14.12 1.70 24.24
N ALA A 77 -13.42 0.56 24.23
CA ALA A 77 -12.19 0.41 24.96
C ALA A 77 -11.17 1.40 24.36
N PRO A 78 -10.36 2.07 25.17
CA PRO A 78 -9.26 2.86 24.64
C PRO A 78 -8.36 1.93 23.82
N ASP A 79 -8.29 2.19 22.52
CA ASP A 79 -7.47 1.43 21.58
C ASP A 79 -6.01 1.72 21.93
N LEU A 80 -5.38 0.81 22.68
CA LEU A 80 -3.92 0.86 22.85
C LEU A 80 -3.32 0.76 21.45
N PRO A 81 -2.33 1.59 21.10
CA PRO A 81 -1.71 1.52 19.79
C PRO A 81 -1.28 0.07 19.52
N PRO A 82 -1.53 -0.47 18.31
CA PRO A 82 -1.13 -1.83 17.98
C PRO A 82 0.33 -2.07 18.33
N LYS A 83 0.63 -3.19 19.01
CA LYS A 83 2.01 -3.55 19.33
C LYS A 83 2.80 -3.73 18.03
N ASP A 84 3.90 -2.99 17.90
CA ASP A 84 4.83 -3.18 16.80
C ASP A 84 5.76 -4.37 17.08
N TYR A 85 5.34 -5.56 16.64
CA TYR A 85 6.14 -6.79 16.74
C TYR A 85 7.37 -6.80 15.82
N THR A 86 7.54 -5.79 14.96
CA THR A 86 8.69 -5.68 14.06
C THR A 86 9.90 -5.01 14.71
N ALA A 87 9.73 -4.48 15.92
CA ALA A 87 10.79 -3.87 16.70
C ALA A 87 11.78 -4.92 17.26
N ASP A 88 13.04 -4.54 17.43
CA ASP A 88 14.12 -5.43 17.89
C ASP A 88 13.85 -6.07 19.26
N ALA A 89 13.04 -5.43 20.11
CA ALA A 89 12.64 -5.97 21.41
C ALA A 89 11.88 -7.31 21.33
N TYR A 90 11.23 -7.59 20.19
CA TYR A 90 10.50 -8.83 19.96
C TYR A 90 11.29 -9.85 19.15
N ARG A 91 12.47 -9.49 18.63
CA ARG A 91 13.27 -10.33 17.73
C ARG A 91 13.80 -11.58 18.44
N ILE A 92 13.77 -12.69 17.72
CA ILE A 92 14.28 -14.01 18.12
C ILE A 92 15.40 -14.37 17.15
N GLY A 93 16.62 -14.49 17.69
CA GLY A 93 17.81 -14.86 16.92
C GLY A 93 18.32 -13.77 15.98
N GLU A 94 19.22 -14.17 15.10
CA GLU A 94 19.80 -13.31 14.05
C GLU A 94 18.83 -13.13 12.87
N ALA A 95 18.92 -11.96 12.24
CA ALA A 95 18.20 -11.67 11.01
C ALA A 95 19.02 -12.14 9.80
N VAL A 96 18.33 -12.66 8.78
CA VAL A 96 18.91 -12.86 7.45
C VAL A 96 18.82 -11.53 6.71
N LEU A 97 19.95 -11.02 6.24
CA LEU A 97 20.02 -9.84 5.37
C LEU A 97 20.33 -10.28 3.94
N LEU A 98 19.48 -9.88 2.99
CA LEU A 98 19.58 -10.26 1.58
C LEU A 98 19.41 -9.03 0.69
N ASP A 99 19.83 -9.16 -0.56
CA ASP A 99 19.44 -8.23 -1.61
C ASP A 99 18.04 -8.57 -2.12
N ASN A 100 17.12 -7.62 -2.09
CA ASN A 100 15.80 -7.74 -2.71
C ASN A 100 15.96 -7.60 -4.24
N PRO A 101 15.79 -8.68 -5.02
CA PRO A 101 15.98 -8.63 -6.46
C PRO A 101 14.89 -7.84 -7.18
N SER A 102 13.74 -7.57 -6.54
CA SER A 102 12.65 -6.78 -7.14
C SER A 102 12.85 -5.27 -7.04
N GLN A 103 13.70 -4.81 -6.12
CA GLN A 103 13.92 -3.38 -5.85
C GLN A 103 15.40 -2.99 -5.90
N ASN A 104 16.34 -3.94 -5.94
CA ASN A 104 17.78 -3.72 -5.75
C ASN A 104 18.06 -2.92 -4.46
N ARG A 105 17.38 -3.33 -3.37
CA ARG A 105 17.50 -2.73 -2.03
C ARG A 105 17.57 -3.85 -0.99
N PRO A 106 18.05 -3.60 0.24
CA PRO A 106 18.08 -4.63 1.27
C PRO A 106 16.67 -5.15 1.62
N ILE A 107 16.59 -6.45 1.91
CA ILE A 107 15.46 -7.09 2.60
C ILE A 107 16.00 -7.85 3.81
N SER A 108 15.34 -7.69 4.95
CA SER A 108 15.68 -8.40 6.17
C SER A 108 14.55 -9.34 6.57
N LEU A 109 14.90 -10.56 6.98
CA LEU A 109 13.98 -11.58 7.47
C LEU A 109 14.40 -12.03 8.87
N TRP A 110 13.50 -12.03 9.84
CA TRP A 110 13.80 -12.46 11.21
C TRP A 110 12.56 -13.05 11.88
N TYR A 111 12.76 -13.82 12.95
CA TYR A 111 11.63 -14.27 13.77
C TYR A 111 11.31 -13.27 14.86
N ALA A 112 10.04 -13.07 15.19
CA ALA A 112 9.63 -12.26 16.32
C ALA A 112 8.59 -12.97 17.20
N ARG A 113 8.55 -12.61 18.48
CA ARG A 113 7.51 -13.03 19.43
C ARG A 113 6.30 -12.10 19.33
N THR A 114 5.16 -12.65 18.92
CA THR A 114 3.86 -11.98 18.88
C THR A 114 2.95 -12.53 19.98
N ASP A 115 1.82 -11.87 20.23
CA ASP A 115 0.81 -12.38 21.18
C ASP A 115 0.19 -13.72 20.70
N ALA A 116 0.25 -14.02 19.40
CA ALA A 116 -0.28 -15.26 18.82
C ALA A 116 0.77 -16.37 18.66
N GLY A 117 2.05 -16.10 18.94
CA GLY A 117 3.13 -17.07 18.85
C GLY A 117 4.41 -16.49 18.26
N THR A 118 5.28 -17.35 17.77
CA THR A 118 6.45 -16.88 16.98
C THR A 118 6.01 -16.67 15.54
N ALA A 119 6.44 -15.61 14.87
CA ALA A 119 6.14 -15.36 13.46
C ALA A 119 7.41 -14.98 12.69
N LEU A 120 7.43 -15.23 11.37
CA LEU A 120 8.48 -14.70 10.49
C LEU A 120 8.09 -13.27 10.08
N CYS A 121 9.00 -12.34 10.29
CA CYS A 121 8.85 -10.94 9.92
C CYS A 121 9.79 -10.56 8.79
N VAL A 122 9.39 -9.54 8.05
CA VAL A 122 10.10 -8.99 6.91
C VAL A 122 10.21 -7.48 7.05
N ARG A 123 11.34 -6.94 6.63
CA ARG A 123 11.53 -5.51 6.37
C ARG A 123 12.04 -5.35 4.96
N THR A 124 11.28 -4.62 4.16
CA THR A 124 11.68 -4.22 2.81
C THR A 124 12.01 -2.74 2.81
N GLN A 125 12.93 -2.37 1.93
CA GLN A 125 13.17 -1.00 1.55
C GLN A 125 12.78 -0.83 0.08
N ASP A 126 12.00 0.20 -0.22
CA ASP A 126 11.70 0.59 -1.60
C ASP A 126 12.82 1.46 -2.18
N ARG A 127 12.74 1.72 -3.49
CA ARG A 127 13.78 2.48 -4.18
C ARG A 127 13.86 3.93 -3.73
N SER A 128 12.76 4.53 -3.26
CA SER A 128 12.71 5.89 -2.71
C SER A 128 13.27 6.02 -1.29
N GLY A 129 13.68 4.90 -0.69
CA GLY A 129 14.22 4.84 0.67
C GLY A 129 13.15 4.60 1.74
N GLY A 130 11.87 4.53 1.38
CA GLY A 130 10.80 4.12 2.27
C GLY A 130 11.02 2.69 2.76
N SER A 131 10.73 2.43 4.04
CA SER A 131 10.81 1.08 4.59
C SER A 131 9.47 0.67 5.16
N THR A 132 9.09 -0.58 4.87
CA THR A 132 7.90 -1.22 5.44
C THR A 132 8.34 -2.49 6.15
N ALA A 133 7.79 -2.74 7.33
CA ALA A 133 7.99 -3.98 8.06
C ALA A 133 6.64 -4.59 8.42
N SER A 134 6.57 -5.92 8.39
CA SER A 134 5.39 -6.67 8.79
C SER A 134 5.79 -8.06 9.26
N CYS A 135 4.90 -8.74 9.97
CA CYS A 135 5.04 -10.14 10.34
C CYS A 135 3.95 -10.95 9.64
N GLY A 136 4.32 -12.15 9.21
CA GLY A 136 3.39 -13.13 8.67
C GLY A 136 2.60 -13.84 9.76
N GLU A 137 1.94 -14.93 9.37
CA GLU A 137 1.20 -15.77 10.29
C GLU A 137 2.12 -16.45 11.32
N PRO A 138 1.63 -16.71 12.56
CA PRO A 138 2.39 -17.47 13.54
C PRO A 138 2.81 -18.84 13.02
N LEU A 139 3.95 -19.34 13.49
CA LEU A 139 4.46 -20.66 13.16
C LEU A 139 3.48 -21.73 13.67
N GLY A 140 2.95 -22.51 12.74
CA GLY A 140 2.18 -23.72 13.02
C GLY A 140 3.06 -24.97 13.15
N GLY A 141 2.40 -26.13 13.13
CA GLY A 141 3.05 -27.44 13.23
C GLY A 141 3.66 -27.95 11.92
N GLU A 142 3.54 -27.21 10.82
CA GLU A 142 3.98 -27.62 9.50
C GLU A 142 5.51 -27.64 9.41
N ALA A 143 6.05 -28.64 8.69
CA ALA A 143 7.49 -28.75 8.42
C ALA A 143 8.05 -27.55 7.65
N ALA A 144 7.25 -26.93 6.79
CA ALA A 144 7.61 -25.72 6.05
C ALA A 144 6.37 -24.88 5.75
N SER A 145 6.56 -23.58 5.54
CA SER A 145 5.50 -22.66 5.13
C SER A 145 6.04 -21.59 4.18
N GLU A 146 5.22 -21.11 3.25
CA GLU A 146 5.44 -19.86 2.51
C GLU A 146 4.92 -18.72 3.39
N GLN A 147 5.76 -17.71 3.61
CA GLN A 147 5.42 -16.58 4.49
C GLN A 147 5.26 -15.27 3.72
N GLY A 148 5.82 -15.19 2.52
CA GLY A 148 5.61 -14.03 1.67
C GLY A 148 6.44 -14.04 0.40
N SER A 149 6.25 -12.97 -0.36
CA SER A 149 6.98 -12.75 -1.60
C SER A 149 7.11 -11.25 -1.89
N THR A 150 7.98 -10.92 -2.83
CA THR A 150 8.06 -9.57 -3.43
C THR A 150 7.22 -9.47 -4.72
N GLU A 151 6.35 -10.44 -4.98
CA GLU A 151 5.39 -10.39 -6.08
C GLU A 151 4.44 -9.21 -5.89
N ARG A 152 4.31 -8.41 -6.95
CA ARG A 152 3.42 -7.24 -7.00
C ARG A 152 2.89 -7.07 -8.40
N PHE A 153 1.79 -6.33 -8.51
CA PHE A 153 1.28 -5.85 -9.78
C PHE A 153 1.38 -4.31 -9.83
N PRO A 154 1.86 -3.74 -10.95
CA PRO A 154 2.64 -4.38 -12.01
C PRO A 154 3.95 -4.99 -11.52
N GLY A 155 4.49 -5.96 -12.27
CA GLY A 155 5.75 -6.63 -11.90
C GLY A 155 6.95 -5.67 -11.85
N PRO A 156 8.00 -5.99 -11.08
CA PRO A 156 9.15 -5.12 -10.94
C PRO A 156 9.95 -4.97 -12.24
N ALA A 157 10.54 -3.79 -12.45
CA ALA A 157 11.36 -3.48 -13.62
C ALA A 157 12.62 -4.36 -13.75
N THR A 158 13.11 -4.91 -12.63
CA THR A 158 14.25 -5.84 -12.62
C THR A 158 13.92 -7.21 -13.21
N GLY A 159 12.63 -7.55 -13.37
CA GLY A 159 12.20 -8.84 -13.88
C GLY A 159 12.42 -10.01 -12.91
N LEU A 160 12.68 -9.75 -11.63
CA LEU A 160 12.97 -10.78 -10.62
C LEU A 160 12.09 -10.63 -9.39
N LEU A 161 11.71 -11.76 -8.80
CA LEU A 161 10.91 -11.90 -7.58
C LEU A 161 11.65 -12.74 -6.55
N LEU A 162 11.42 -12.46 -5.27
CA LEU A 162 11.89 -13.26 -4.14
C LEU A 162 10.69 -13.88 -3.44
N TYR A 163 10.75 -15.18 -3.19
CA TYR A 163 9.84 -15.91 -2.31
C TYR A 163 10.59 -16.33 -1.05
N TYR A 164 9.91 -16.32 0.08
CA TYR A 164 10.51 -16.71 1.35
C TYR A 164 9.53 -17.38 2.29
N GLY A 165 10.08 -18.15 3.22
CA GLY A 165 9.29 -18.89 4.20
C GLY A 165 10.14 -19.57 5.25
N THR A 166 9.51 -20.44 6.05
CA THR A 166 10.19 -21.15 7.15
C THR A 166 10.46 -22.61 6.81
N ALA A 167 11.57 -23.14 7.29
CA ALA A 167 11.96 -24.55 7.16
C ALA A 167 12.23 -25.16 8.55
N GLY A 168 11.49 -26.20 8.91
CA GLY A 168 11.70 -27.02 10.10
C GLY A 168 12.98 -27.85 10.03
N PRO A 169 13.40 -28.45 11.16
CA PRO A 169 14.67 -29.17 11.26
C PRO A 169 14.80 -30.38 10.33
N GLU A 170 13.69 -31.00 9.95
CA GLU A 170 13.63 -32.14 9.02
C GLU A 170 13.74 -31.73 7.54
N VAL A 171 13.59 -30.43 7.23
CA VAL A 171 13.61 -29.92 5.86
C VAL A 171 15.04 -29.69 5.42
N ALA A 172 15.47 -30.44 4.40
CA ALA A 172 16.80 -30.26 3.80
C ALA A 172 16.77 -29.49 2.49
N ARG A 173 15.62 -29.46 1.79
CA ARG A 173 15.49 -28.76 0.50
C ARG A 173 14.09 -28.21 0.30
N VAL A 174 14.03 -27.00 -0.25
CA VAL A 174 12.82 -26.39 -0.81
C VAL A 174 13.09 -26.08 -2.28
N THR A 175 12.15 -26.39 -3.17
CA THR A 175 12.29 -26.19 -4.61
C THR A 175 11.05 -25.49 -5.16
N ALA A 176 11.22 -24.31 -5.77
CA ALA A 176 10.14 -23.64 -6.47
C ALA A 176 9.83 -24.38 -7.78
N VAL A 177 8.56 -24.67 -8.01
CA VAL A 177 8.05 -25.26 -9.26
C VAL A 177 7.47 -24.15 -10.11
N THR A 178 8.05 -23.92 -11.29
CA THR A 178 7.61 -22.91 -12.25
C THR A 178 7.07 -23.56 -13.52
N SER A 179 6.45 -22.77 -14.38
CA SER A 179 5.99 -23.22 -15.70
C SER A 179 7.12 -23.72 -16.60
N THR A 180 8.38 -23.35 -16.34
CA THR A 180 9.53 -23.70 -17.19
C THR A 180 10.51 -24.66 -16.53
N GLY A 181 10.31 -25.02 -15.25
CA GLY A 181 11.20 -25.94 -14.56
C GLY A 181 11.18 -25.81 -13.05
N LYS A 182 12.26 -26.27 -12.42
CA LYS A 182 12.42 -26.28 -10.96
C LYS A 182 13.63 -25.42 -10.58
N LEU A 183 13.47 -24.59 -9.56
CA LEU A 183 14.51 -23.70 -9.04
C LEU A 183 14.77 -24.00 -7.56
N PRO A 184 16.01 -24.35 -7.16
CA PRO A 184 16.31 -24.65 -5.76
C PRO A 184 16.28 -23.37 -4.91
N ALA A 185 15.70 -23.47 -3.73
CA ALA A 185 15.80 -22.44 -2.70
C ALA A 185 17.11 -22.58 -1.91
N THR A 186 17.52 -21.48 -1.28
CA THR A 186 18.56 -21.47 -0.23
C THR A 186 17.89 -21.55 1.12
N ILE A 187 18.36 -22.43 2.02
CA ILE A 187 17.92 -22.47 3.42
C ILE A 187 19.00 -21.84 4.28
N HIS A 188 18.63 -20.75 4.96
CA HIS A 188 19.47 -20.04 5.92
C HIS A 188 19.19 -20.58 7.32
N HIS A 189 20.24 -20.77 8.11
CA HIS A 189 20.15 -21.20 9.52
C HIS A 189 20.80 -20.15 10.44
N PRO A 190 20.16 -18.99 10.65
CA PRO A 190 20.73 -17.94 11.50
C PRO A 190 20.80 -18.40 12.96
N THR A 191 21.73 -17.83 13.72
CA THR A 191 21.94 -18.25 15.11
C THR A 191 20.73 -17.88 15.97
N GLY A 192 20.29 -18.80 16.83
CA GLY A 192 19.23 -18.54 17.81
C GLY A 192 17.81 -18.45 17.22
N THR A 193 17.60 -18.85 15.96
CA THR A 193 16.26 -18.91 15.37
C THR A 193 15.57 -20.25 15.65
N PRO A 194 14.22 -20.27 15.77
CA PRO A 194 13.47 -21.50 16.02
C PRO A 194 13.46 -22.47 14.82
N ARG A 195 13.63 -21.94 13.61
CA ARG A 195 13.57 -22.66 12.34
C ARG A 195 14.53 -22.01 11.32
N GLY A 196 14.89 -22.74 10.28
CA GLY A 196 15.56 -22.17 9.11
C GLY A 196 14.64 -21.24 8.33
N ILE A 197 15.21 -20.36 7.52
CA ILE A 197 14.48 -19.46 6.61
C ILE A 197 14.85 -19.87 5.20
N TRP A 198 13.90 -20.27 4.38
CA TRP A 198 14.17 -20.58 2.98
C TRP A 198 13.84 -19.37 2.09
N THR A 199 14.63 -19.18 1.03
CA THR A 199 14.46 -18.10 0.06
C THR A 199 14.76 -18.57 -1.36
N VAL A 200 14.00 -18.12 -2.35
CA VAL A 200 14.24 -18.43 -3.76
C VAL A 200 13.93 -17.24 -4.66
N THR A 201 14.86 -16.95 -5.56
CA THR A 201 14.71 -15.90 -6.58
C THR A 201 14.24 -16.51 -7.89
N VAL A 202 13.19 -15.94 -8.47
CA VAL A 202 12.54 -16.44 -9.69
C VAL A 202 12.32 -15.29 -10.68
N PRO A 203 12.50 -15.49 -11.99
CA PRO A 203 12.10 -14.50 -12.98
C PRO A 203 10.60 -14.18 -12.89
N SER A 204 10.22 -12.90 -12.90
CA SER A 204 8.81 -12.47 -12.77
C SER A 204 7.91 -12.93 -13.91
N ALA A 205 8.51 -13.27 -15.07
CA ALA A 205 7.80 -13.88 -16.20
C ALA A 205 7.44 -15.37 -15.96
N GLN A 206 8.03 -16.01 -14.95
CA GLN A 206 7.76 -17.40 -14.59
C GLN A 206 6.83 -17.47 -13.40
N LYS A 207 5.66 -18.07 -13.61
CA LYS A 207 4.69 -18.30 -12.54
C LYS A 207 5.15 -19.47 -11.66
N VAL A 208 5.36 -19.21 -10.37
CA VAL A 208 5.53 -20.25 -9.36
C VAL A 208 4.16 -20.84 -9.03
N THR A 209 4.01 -22.15 -9.18
CA THR A 209 2.76 -22.87 -8.89
C THR A 209 2.78 -23.56 -7.54
N ALA A 210 3.96 -23.99 -7.07
CA ALA A 210 4.12 -24.60 -5.76
C ALA A 210 5.57 -24.58 -5.29
N PHE A 211 5.78 -24.97 -4.03
CA PHE A 211 7.09 -25.31 -3.48
C PHE A 211 7.12 -26.78 -3.05
N GLU A 212 8.06 -27.54 -3.59
CA GLU A 212 8.31 -28.93 -3.17
C GLU A 212 9.32 -28.95 -2.03
N VAL A 213 8.99 -29.66 -0.95
CA VAL A 213 9.79 -29.72 0.27
C VAL A 213 10.23 -31.17 0.49
N THR A 214 11.53 -31.39 0.65
CA THR A 214 12.09 -32.74 0.85
C THR A 214 13.03 -32.81 2.05
N ASP A 215 13.16 -34.01 2.61
CA ASP A 215 14.17 -34.33 3.62
C ASP A 215 15.57 -34.52 3.00
N ALA A 216 16.55 -34.86 3.85
CA ALA A 216 17.94 -35.06 3.44
C ALA A 216 18.14 -36.27 2.50
N ALA A 217 17.25 -37.25 2.53
CA ALA A 217 17.25 -38.40 1.62
C ALA A 217 16.54 -38.08 0.29
N GLY A 218 15.98 -36.88 0.14
CA GLY A 218 15.19 -36.48 -1.03
C GLY A 218 13.75 -37.00 -1.01
N LYS A 219 13.28 -37.54 0.11
CA LYS A 219 11.89 -37.98 0.26
C LYS A 219 10.98 -36.75 0.39
N PRO A 220 9.84 -36.70 -0.32
CA PRO A 220 8.89 -35.60 -0.19
C PRO A 220 8.31 -35.55 1.23
N ILE A 221 8.36 -34.37 1.84
CA ILE A 221 7.73 -34.06 3.13
C ILE A 221 6.35 -33.45 2.87
N THR A 222 6.32 -32.38 2.07
CA THR A 222 5.09 -31.66 1.74
C THR A 222 5.24 -30.92 0.41
N ARG A 223 4.12 -30.43 -0.10
CA ARG A 223 4.03 -29.55 -1.25
C ARG A 223 3.15 -28.36 -0.88
N LEU A 224 3.71 -27.16 -0.97
CA LEU A 224 3.02 -25.91 -0.66
C LEU A 224 2.42 -25.36 -1.95
N GLU A 225 1.11 -25.51 -2.14
CA GLU A 225 0.41 -24.95 -3.31
C GLU A 225 0.32 -23.43 -3.18
N ARG A 226 0.64 -22.73 -4.28
CA ARG A 226 0.66 -21.28 -4.28
C ARG A 226 -0.61 -20.72 -4.92
N GLN A 227 -1.26 -19.81 -4.21
CA GLN A 227 -2.32 -19.00 -4.81
C GLN A 227 -1.65 -17.82 -5.55
N PRO A 228 -1.87 -17.69 -6.87
CA PRO A 228 -1.32 -16.57 -7.63
C PRO A 228 -1.88 -15.25 -7.10
N LEU A 229 -1.07 -14.19 -7.11
CA LEU A 229 -1.58 -12.84 -6.90
C LEU A 229 -2.69 -12.54 -7.92
N ALA A 230 -3.91 -12.35 -7.42
CA ALA A 230 -5.03 -11.90 -8.23
C ALA A 230 -5.02 -10.37 -8.29
N ALA A 231 -4.62 -9.82 -9.43
CA ALA A 231 -4.71 -8.39 -9.71
C ALA A 231 -5.80 -8.18 -10.78
N PRO A 232 -7.01 -7.73 -10.41
CA PRO A 232 -8.08 -7.45 -11.37
C PRO A 232 -7.62 -6.56 -12.53
N GLU A 233 -6.72 -5.60 -12.23
CA GLU A 233 -6.07 -4.68 -13.16
C GLU A 233 -5.33 -5.38 -14.30
N ALA A 234 -4.83 -6.60 -14.06
CA ALA A 234 -4.02 -7.34 -15.04
C ALA A 234 -4.85 -7.83 -16.23
N SER A 235 -6.14 -8.09 -16.02
CA SER A 235 -7.09 -8.57 -17.04
C SER A 235 -8.12 -7.51 -17.45
N ALA A 236 -8.04 -6.30 -16.87
CA ALA A 236 -8.99 -5.23 -17.15
C ALA A 236 -8.81 -4.67 -18.56
N GLU A 237 -9.93 -4.35 -19.19
CA GLU A 237 -9.96 -3.58 -20.44
C GLU A 237 -10.05 -2.08 -20.13
N PRO A 238 -9.46 -1.22 -20.98
CA PRO A 238 -9.47 0.21 -20.74
C PRO A 238 -10.88 0.79 -20.91
N VAL A 239 -11.25 1.71 -20.01
CA VAL A 239 -12.42 2.56 -20.13
C VAL A 239 -12.14 3.64 -21.18
N GLY A 240 -12.56 3.35 -22.41
CA GLY A 240 -12.46 4.27 -23.53
C GLY A 240 -11.05 4.33 -24.14
N ARG A 241 -10.68 5.51 -24.65
CA ARG A 241 -9.44 5.67 -25.42
C ARG A 241 -8.21 5.54 -24.54
N THR A 242 -7.18 4.89 -25.08
CA THR A 242 -5.83 4.94 -24.53
C THR A 242 -5.04 6.09 -25.15
N LEU A 243 -4.03 6.58 -24.44
CA LEU A 243 -3.15 7.64 -24.89
C LEU A 243 -1.76 7.07 -25.19
N GLN A 244 -1.33 7.17 -26.45
CA GLN A 244 0.03 6.85 -26.87
C GLN A 244 0.98 7.92 -26.36
N MET A 245 1.97 7.52 -25.58
CA MET A 245 2.96 8.39 -24.95
C MET A 245 4.35 8.13 -25.54
N PRO A 246 5.31 9.06 -25.42
CA PRO A 246 6.69 8.83 -25.82
C PRO A 246 7.27 7.52 -25.27
N GLY A 247 8.17 6.88 -26.03
CA GLY A 247 8.78 5.60 -25.61
C GLY A 247 7.86 4.38 -25.72
N LYS A 248 6.83 4.41 -26.59
CA LYS A 248 5.82 3.33 -26.75
C LYS A 248 5.01 3.03 -25.49
N LEU A 249 5.04 3.94 -24.51
CA LEU A 249 4.17 3.86 -23.35
C LEU A 249 2.73 4.13 -23.76
N VAL A 250 1.80 3.42 -23.14
CA VAL A 250 0.36 3.61 -23.33
C VAL A 250 -0.25 3.86 -21.97
N ALA A 251 -0.86 5.02 -21.79
CA ALA A 251 -1.65 5.33 -20.60
C ALA A 251 -3.11 5.01 -20.88
N GLY A 252 -3.76 4.27 -19.98
CA GLY A 252 -5.18 3.93 -20.07
C GLY A 252 -5.85 4.06 -18.71
N LEU A 253 -7.13 4.42 -18.71
CA LEU A 253 -7.99 4.32 -17.55
C LEU A 253 -8.65 2.94 -17.55
N TYR A 254 -8.75 2.28 -16.41
CA TYR A 254 -9.30 0.92 -16.27
C TYR A 254 -10.29 0.90 -15.10
N GLU A 255 -11.30 0.04 -15.15
CA GLU A 255 -12.32 -0.06 -14.10
C GLU A 255 -12.00 -1.20 -13.14
N THR A 256 -11.16 -0.94 -12.12
CA THR A 256 -10.76 -1.93 -11.11
C THR A 256 -10.27 -1.29 -9.81
N PRO A 257 -10.86 -1.63 -8.65
CA PRO A 257 -12.29 -1.50 -8.33
C PRO A 257 -12.84 -0.06 -8.52
N ASP A 258 -11.94 0.91 -8.75
CA ASP A 258 -12.20 2.31 -9.09
C ASP A 258 -11.63 2.62 -10.50
N GLN A 259 -11.76 3.86 -10.97
CA GLN A 259 -11.09 4.30 -12.19
C GLN A 259 -9.58 4.39 -11.97
N THR A 260 -8.83 3.40 -12.45
CA THR A 260 -7.38 3.26 -12.22
C THR A 260 -6.59 3.59 -13.48
N LEU A 261 -5.66 4.53 -13.38
CA LEU A 261 -4.67 4.80 -14.43
C LEU A 261 -3.60 3.71 -14.41
N ILE A 262 -3.46 3.02 -15.55
CA ILE A 262 -2.43 2.01 -15.77
C ILE A 262 -1.57 2.40 -16.96
N TRP A 263 -0.25 2.36 -16.75
CA TRP A 263 0.75 2.51 -17.80
C TRP A 263 1.12 1.15 -18.36
N LYS A 264 1.17 1.02 -19.68
CA LYS A 264 1.61 -0.19 -20.37
C LYS A 264 2.81 0.10 -21.26
N LEU A 265 3.79 -0.81 -21.26
CA LEU A 265 4.91 -0.86 -22.20
C LEU A 265 4.84 -2.19 -22.95
N ASP A 266 4.81 -2.14 -24.28
CA ASP A 266 4.65 -3.32 -25.14
C ASP A 266 3.48 -4.23 -24.70
N GLY A 267 2.36 -3.60 -24.31
CA GLY A 267 1.13 -4.27 -23.86
C GLY A 267 1.14 -4.77 -22.41
N ARG A 268 2.28 -4.69 -21.69
CA ARG A 268 2.41 -5.13 -20.29
C ARG A 268 2.32 -3.94 -19.34
N ALA A 269 1.59 -4.09 -18.23
CA ALA A 269 1.52 -3.05 -17.22
C ALA A 269 2.91 -2.78 -16.60
N VAL A 270 3.22 -1.51 -16.34
CA VAL A 270 4.49 -1.04 -15.78
C VAL A 270 4.27 0.09 -14.78
N GLY A 271 5.22 0.29 -13.87
CA GLY A 271 5.17 1.35 -12.87
C GLY A 271 4.11 1.10 -11.79
N ARG A 272 3.73 2.16 -11.08
CA ARG A 272 2.64 2.11 -10.10
C ARG A 272 1.30 2.34 -10.82
N THR A 273 0.23 1.73 -10.31
CA THR A 273 -1.14 2.06 -10.71
C THR A 273 -1.66 3.22 -9.87
N HIS A 274 -2.48 4.09 -10.46
CA HIS A 274 -3.02 5.25 -9.75
C HIS A 274 -4.53 5.14 -9.72
N THR A 275 -5.09 4.92 -8.53
CA THR A 275 -6.53 5.02 -8.34
C THR A 275 -6.93 6.49 -8.45
N LEU A 276 -7.78 6.81 -9.43
CA LEU A 276 -8.39 8.10 -9.62
C LEU A 276 -9.83 7.98 -9.10
N SER A 277 -10.11 8.43 -7.89
CA SER A 277 -11.49 8.38 -7.37
C SER A 277 -12.10 9.77 -7.30
N ALA A 278 -13.38 9.92 -7.59
CA ALA A 278 -14.08 11.18 -7.34
C ALA A 278 -14.29 11.41 -5.82
N GLY A 279 -13.21 11.66 -5.07
CA GLY A 279 -13.26 11.88 -3.62
C GLY A 279 -11.94 11.64 -2.88
N GLY A 280 -11.10 10.74 -3.39
CA GLY A 280 -9.74 10.45 -2.93
C GLY A 280 -8.79 10.52 -4.14
N ALA A 281 -7.96 11.55 -4.17
CA ALA A 281 -7.55 12.21 -5.41
C ALA A 281 -8.79 12.56 -6.24
N ALA A 282 -9.55 13.59 -5.84
CA ALA A 282 -10.82 14.00 -6.46
C ALA A 282 -10.67 15.12 -7.49
N PRO A 283 -10.24 14.84 -8.73
CA PRO A 283 -10.50 15.72 -9.84
C PRO A 283 -12.00 15.67 -10.15
N GLY A 284 -12.68 16.64 -9.56
CA GLY A 284 -14.06 17.03 -9.77
C GLY A 284 -14.31 18.47 -9.31
N ARG A 285 -13.28 19.12 -8.76
CA ARG A 285 -13.22 20.56 -8.43
C ARG A 285 -11.90 21.23 -8.84
N GLY A 286 -11.04 20.57 -9.62
CA GLY A 286 -9.70 21.09 -9.95
C GLY A 286 -8.76 21.16 -8.73
N GLY A 287 -8.85 20.19 -7.81
CA GLY A 287 -7.96 20.10 -6.65
C GLY A 287 -6.58 19.51 -7.02
N PRO A 288 -5.53 19.79 -6.21
CA PRO A 288 -4.19 19.28 -6.44
C PRO A 288 -4.12 17.75 -6.35
N LEU A 289 -3.12 17.15 -6.99
CA LEU A 289 -2.73 15.77 -6.71
C LEU A 289 -2.43 15.64 -5.21
N VAL A 290 -2.83 14.53 -4.58
CA VAL A 290 -2.61 14.29 -3.15
C VAL A 290 -1.98 12.92 -2.90
N ASP A 291 -1.09 12.83 -1.91
CA ASP A 291 -0.51 11.58 -1.45
C ASP A 291 -1.52 10.73 -0.65
N MET A 292 -1.09 9.54 -0.21
CA MET A 292 -1.94 8.63 0.58
C MET A 292 -2.33 9.21 1.96
N ALA A 293 -1.63 10.24 2.44
CA ALA A 293 -1.96 10.99 3.66
C ALA A 293 -2.84 12.23 3.37
N GLY A 294 -3.27 12.43 2.12
CA GLY A 294 -4.09 13.56 1.68
C GLY A 294 -3.30 14.87 1.53
N LYS A 295 -1.97 14.84 1.55
CA LYS A 295 -1.13 16.03 1.36
C LYS A 295 -0.97 16.36 -0.11
N PRO A 296 -1.01 17.64 -0.51
CA PRO A 296 -0.73 18.03 -1.89
C PRO A 296 0.65 17.53 -2.34
N MET A 297 0.70 17.01 -3.57
CA MET A 297 1.92 16.68 -4.30
C MET A 297 1.89 17.40 -5.65
N ASP A 298 3.06 17.75 -6.16
CA ASP A 298 3.16 18.41 -7.47
C ASP A 298 3.29 17.38 -8.61
N VAL A 299 3.94 16.25 -8.32
CA VAL A 299 4.23 15.19 -9.27
C VAL A 299 4.18 13.81 -8.61
N GLU A 300 3.71 12.82 -9.36
CA GLU A 300 3.96 11.41 -9.07
C GLU A 300 4.80 10.83 -10.21
N LEU A 301 6.02 10.36 -9.87
CA LEU A 301 6.98 9.82 -10.82
C LEU A 301 7.03 8.29 -10.76
N GLY A 302 6.74 7.66 -11.89
CA GLY A 302 7.01 6.26 -12.17
C GLY A 302 8.22 6.09 -13.08
N GLU A 303 8.90 4.94 -12.95
CA GLU A 303 9.97 4.53 -13.86
C GLU A 303 9.90 3.03 -14.16
N HIS A 304 10.39 2.66 -15.34
CA HIS A 304 10.55 1.28 -15.76
C HIS A 304 11.69 1.15 -16.78
N GLY A 305 12.86 0.70 -16.31
CA GLY A 305 14.07 0.68 -17.13
C GLY A 305 14.46 2.09 -17.60
N GLU A 306 14.60 2.27 -18.91
CA GLU A 306 14.90 3.59 -19.51
C GLU A 306 13.71 4.56 -19.51
N HIS A 307 12.50 4.12 -19.15
CA HIS A 307 11.30 4.93 -19.24
C HIS A 307 10.99 5.62 -17.92
N TRP A 308 10.62 6.89 -17.98
CA TRP A 308 10.08 7.65 -16.85
C TRP A 308 8.77 8.31 -17.27
N PHE A 309 7.80 8.30 -16.38
CA PHE A 309 6.43 8.70 -16.70
C PHE A 309 5.67 9.03 -15.43
N GLY A 310 4.49 9.62 -15.56
CA GLY A 310 3.68 9.91 -14.40
C GLY A 310 2.64 10.98 -14.65
N ILE A 311 2.15 11.52 -13.54
CA ILE A 311 1.13 12.56 -13.51
C ILE A 311 1.65 13.77 -12.73
N THR A 312 1.22 14.96 -13.14
CA THR A 312 1.59 16.24 -12.55
C THR A 312 0.38 17.16 -12.52
N SER A 313 0.45 18.25 -11.77
CA SER A 313 -0.62 19.27 -11.76
C SER A 313 -0.95 19.83 -13.15
N ASP A 314 -2.19 20.28 -13.33
CA ASP A 314 -2.71 20.83 -14.59
C ASP A 314 -2.02 22.12 -15.09
N ARG A 315 -1.32 22.83 -14.19
CA ARG A 315 -0.50 24.01 -14.52
C ARG A 315 0.87 23.68 -15.13
N THR A 316 1.26 22.41 -15.14
CA THR A 316 2.59 21.99 -15.61
C THR A 316 2.54 21.67 -17.10
N ALA A 317 3.23 22.46 -17.93
CA ALA A 317 3.33 22.24 -19.37
C ALA A 317 4.48 21.27 -19.74
N ARG A 318 5.57 21.29 -18.96
CA ARG A 318 6.77 20.47 -19.21
C ARG A 318 7.40 20.01 -17.90
N VAL A 319 7.95 18.80 -17.89
CA VAL A 319 8.72 18.25 -16.78
C VAL A 319 10.16 18.02 -17.21
N ARG A 320 11.13 18.32 -16.34
CA ARG A 320 12.56 18.08 -16.54
C ARG A 320 13.11 17.25 -15.39
N LEU A 321 13.84 16.17 -15.73
CA LEU A 321 14.74 15.52 -14.79
C LEU A 321 16.13 16.13 -14.94
N VAL A 322 16.77 16.44 -13.81
CA VAL A 322 18.13 16.97 -13.71
C VAL A 322 18.93 15.99 -12.85
N PHE A 323 19.97 15.41 -13.44
CA PHE A 323 20.86 14.46 -12.77
C PHE A 323 21.97 15.18 -11.99
N ARG A 324 22.64 14.47 -11.09
CA ARG A 324 23.71 15.04 -10.26
C ARG A 324 24.88 15.61 -11.06
N ASP A 325 25.17 15.04 -12.23
CA ASP A 325 26.22 15.49 -13.13
C ASP A 325 25.81 16.72 -13.97
N GLY A 326 24.56 17.19 -13.84
CA GLY A 326 23.99 18.30 -14.60
C GLY A 326 23.33 17.88 -15.93
N THR A 327 23.39 16.60 -16.32
CA THR A 327 22.65 16.08 -17.47
C THR A 327 21.14 16.28 -17.24
N THR A 328 20.39 16.54 -18.30
CA THR A 328 18.94 16.74 -18.22
C THR A 328 18.18 16.00 -19.30
N VAL A 329 16.97 15.53 -18.97
CA VAL A 329 15.98 15.05 -19.94
C VAL A 329 14.64 15.74 -19.69
N GLU A 330 13.84 15.91 -20.74
CA GLU A 330 12.58 16.64 -20.68
C GLU A 330 11.43 15.83 -21.27
N ALA A 331 10.23 16.06 -20.76
CA ALA A 331 8.98 15.55 -21.30
C ALA A 331 7.92 16.66 -21.36
N THR A 332 7.32 16.86 -22.53
CA THR A 332 6.12 17.68 -22.66
C THR A 332 4.93 16.94 -22.06
N THR A 333 4.14 17.65 -21.28
CA THR A 333 2.93 17.08 -20.67
C THR A 333 1.76 17.05 -21.65
N ARG A 334 0.83 16.13 -21.45
CA ARG A 334 -0.41 16.01 -22.21
C ARG A 334 -1.60 16.12 -21.27
N ALA A 335 -2.64 16.82 -21.74
CA ALA A 335 -3.88 16.95 -21.00
C ALA A 335 -4.55 15.58 -20.78
N ASP A 336 -5.25 15.46 -19.64
CA ASP A 336 -6.10 14.31 -19.34
C ASP A 336 -7.15 14.08 -20.45
N PRO A 337 -7.05 12.95 -21.20
CA PRO A 337 -7.96 12.66 -22.30
C PRO A 337 -9.35 12.17 -21.83
N TRP A 338 -9.51 11.80 -20.56
CA TRP A 338 -10.72 11.24 -19.98
C TRP A 338 -11.59 12.30 -19.28
N ARG A 339 -11.08 13.54 -19.13
CA ARG A 339 -11.78 14.68 -18.51
C ARG A 339 -12.22 14.39 -17.07
N ILE A 340 -11.43 13.60 -16.36
CA ILE A 340 -11.54 13.44 -14.91
C ILE A 340 -11.11 14.78 -14.28
N GLY A 341 -10.02 15.37 -14.79
CA GLY A 341 -9.58 16.74 -14.49
C GLY A 341 -8.34 16.82 -13.59
N GLY A 342 -7.82 18.03 -13.33
CA GLY A 342 -6.84 18.29 -12.27
C GLY A 342 -5.41 17.76 -12.45
N PHE A 343 -5.11 17.03 -13.53
CA PHE A 343 -3.77 16.52 -13.80
C PHE A 343 -3.40 16.52 -15.28
N ARG A 344 -2.10 16.36 -15.54
CA ARG A 344 -1.53 16.13 -16.87
C ARG A 344 -0.57 14.94 -16.81
N LEU A 345 -0.47 14.23 -17.93
CA LEU A 345 0.40 13.06 -18.06
C LEU A 345 1.73 13.47 -18.69
N PHE A 346 2.84 12.87 -18.27
CA PHE A 346 4.13 13.01 -18.95
C PHE A 346 4.77 11.64 -19.11
N ALA A 347 5.64 11.53 -20.12
CA ALA A 347 6.51 10.38 -20.29
C ALA A 347 7.72 10.77 -21.15
N GLY A 348 8.85 10.15 -20.87
CA GLY A 348 10.08 10.27 -21.64
C GLY A 348 10.97 9.05 -21.45
N THR A 349 12.15 9.11 -22.06
CA THR A 349 13.20 8.12 -21.86
C THR A 349 14.46 8.78 -21.33
N GLN A 350 15.26 8.01 -20.59
CA GLN A 350 16.54 8.40 -20.05
C GLN A 350 17.47 7.18 -20.01
N ARG A 351 18.73 7.37 -20.35
CA ARG A 351 19.78 6.33 -20.30
C ARG A 351 20.92 6.67 -19.36
N HIS A 352 20.72 7.71 -18.56
CA HIS A 352 21.75 8.27 -17.71
C HIS A 352 21.94 7.40 -16.47
N SER A 353 20.84 6.89 -15.92
CA SER A 353 20.86 6.10 -14.69
C SER A 353 20.08 4.81 -14.86
N ALA A 354 20.64 3.71 -14.34
CA ALA A 354 19.90 2.46 -14.19
C ALA A 354 18.99 2.46 -12.94
N ASP A 355 19.25 3.38 -11.99
CA ASP A 355 18.47 3.52 -10.77
C ASP A 355 18.41 4.99 -10.28
N LEU A 356 17.38 5.71 -10.75
CA LEU A 356 17.20 7.14 -10.48
C LEU A 356 17.32 7.49 -9.00
N TYR A 357 16.65 6.72 -8.14
CA TYR A 357 16.61 7.01 -6.71
C TYR A 357 17.92 6.68 -5.98
N ARG A 358 18.74 5.77 -6.51
CA ARG A 358 20.08 5.52 -5.96
C ARG A 358 21.04 6.64 -6.34
N ASP A 359 21.02 7.05 -7.61
CA ASP A 359 21.94 8.07 -8.11
C ASP A 359 21.54 9.48 -7.63
N GLY A 360 20.25 9.68 -7.38
CA GLY A 360 19.66 10.96 -7.00
C GLY A 360 19.38 11.84 -8.21
N PHE A 361 18.31 12.61 -8.12
CA PHE A 361 17.87 13.50 -9.19
C PHE A 361 17.07 14.68 -8.62
N ARG A 362 16.85 15.68 -9.46
CA ARG A 362 15.85 16.72 -9.24
C ARG A 362 14.82 16.65 -10.35
N ILE A 363 13.55 16.75 -10.00
CA ILE A 363 12.46 16.86 -10.95
C ILE A 363 11.83 18.24 -10.85
N VAL A 364 11.64 18.90 -12.00
CA VAL A 364 11.18 20.30 -12.09
C VAL A 364 10.02 20.40 -13.07
N GLY A 365 8.95 21.07 -12.66
CA GLY A 365 7.81 21.39 -13.51
C GLY A 365 7.86 22.84 -14.00
N TYR A 366 7.58 23.04 -15.29
CA TYR A 366 7.51 24.34 -15.94
C TYR A 366 6.11 24.61 -16.47
N GLY A 367 5.65 25.85 -16.35
CA GLY A 367 4.42 26.37 -16.94
C GLY A 367 4.56 26.62 -18.45
N GLU A 368 3.47 27.09 -19.08
CA GLU A 368 3.46 27.41 -20.51
C GLU A 368 4.35 28.62 -20.85
N ASP A 369 4.52 29.55 -19.92
CA ASP A 369 5.43 30.69 -20.00
C ASP A 369 6.91 30.31 -19.80
N GLY A 370 7.19 29.04 -19.49
CA GLY A 370 8.52 28.53 -19.19
C GLY A 370 9.00 28.84 -17.76
N ALA A 371 8.17 29.45 -16.91
CA ALA A 371 8.49 29.66 -15.51
C ALA A 371 8.43 28.34 -14.74
N GLU A 372 9.29 28.20 -13.73
CA GLU A 372 9.23 27.08 -12.80
C GLU A 372 7.98 27.18 -11.93
N VAL A 373 7.18 26.12 -11.89
CA VAL A 373 5.96 26.04 -11.08
C VAL A 373 6.23 25.29 -9.79
N TRP A 374 7.10 24.28 -9.84
CA TRP A 374 7.47 23.44 -8.70
C TRP A 374 8.79 22.71 -8.96
N ARG A 375 9.36 22.20 -7.87
CA ARG A 375 10.61 21.42 -7.87
C ARG A 375 10.61 20.44 -6.70
N GLU A 376 11.07 19.23 -6.96
CA GLU A 376 11.37 18.24 -5.93
C GLU A 376 12.81 17.74 -6.07
N ASP A 377 13.54 17.75 -4.95
CA ASP A 377 14.88 17.19 -4.84
C ASP A 377 14.79 15.78 -4.25
N HIS A 378 15.33 14.80 -4.97
CA HIS A 378 15.39 13.39 -4.56
C HIS A 378 16.87 13.03 -4.31
N PRO A 379 17.35 13.14 -3.07
CA PRO A 379 18.74 12.78 -2.77
C PRO A 379 18.94 11.27 -2.98
N GLY A 380 20.04 10.91 -3.65
CA GLY A 380 20.39 9.50 -3.86
C GLY A 380 20.64 8.76 -2.56
N SER A 381 20.14 7.52 -2.47
CA SER A 381 20.21 6.64 -1.29
C SER A 381 21.37 5.64 -1.31
#